data_AF-A0A8T0E6U2-F1
#
_entry.id   AF-A0A8T0E6U2-F1
#
_cell.length_a   1.000
_cell.length_b   1.000
_cell.length_c   1.000
_cell.angle_alpha   90.00
_cell.angle_beta   90.00
_cell.angle_gamma   90.00
#
_symmetry.space_group_name_H-M   'P 1'
#
loop_
_entity.id
_entity.type
_entity.pdbx_description
1 polymer ?
#
loop_
_entity_poly.entity_id
_entity_poly.type
_entity_poly.pdbx_seq_one_letter_code
_entity_poly.pdbx_strand_id
1 'polypeptide(L)' 'MKHFLKLIILVLVVIEDILCENQYFRVRPTDQESKEGDDVEFQCHIGNRGGDVQWSKDGFLLGKFILSGTG' A
#
# COMPACT_ATOMS: atom_id res chain seq x y z
N MET A 1 11.42 -12.88 35.52
CA MET A 1 11.37 -13.62 34.24
C MET A 1 10.30 -13.11 33.27
N LYS A 2 9.03 -12.89 33.68
CA LYS A 2 7.94 -12.43 32.80
C LYS A 2 8.14 -11.02 32.19
N HIS A 3 8.72 -10.08 32.94
CA HIS A 3 9.03 -8.72 32.46
C HIS A 3 10.11 -8.70 31.38
N PHE A 4 11.11 -9.57 31.53
CA PHE A 4 12.20 -9.70 30.57
C PHE A 4 11.70 -10.26 29.24
N LEU A 5 10.81 -11.26 29.28
CA LEU A 5 10.14 -11.78 28.09
C LEU A 5 9.29 -10.72 27.39
N LYS A 6 8.51 -9.92 28.14
CA LYS A 6 7.74 -8.80 27.57
C LYS A 6 8.64 -7.77 26.89
N LEU A 7 9.79 -7.45 27.50
CA LEU A 7 10.75 -6.52 26.92
C LEU A 7 11.37 -7.08 25.64
N ILE A 8 11.75 -8.35 25.62
CA ILE A 8 12.26 -9.00 24.40
C ILE A 8 11.21 -8.97 23.29
N ILE A 9 9.96 -9.33 23.59
CA ILE A 9 8.88 -9.29 22.59
C ILE A 9 8.67 -7.87 22.07
N LEU A 10 8.67 -6.86 22.94
CA LEU A 10 8.57 -5.46 22.53
C LEU A 10 9.73 -5.04 21.62
N VAL A 11 10.96 -5.43 21.96
CA VAL A 11 12.15 -5.13 21.15
C VAL A 11 12.08 -5.81 19.79
N LEU A 12 11.64 -7.09 19.73
CA LEU A 12 11.50 -7.81 18.48
C LEU A 12 10.46 -7.16 17.54
N VAL A 13 9.31 -6.76 18.08
CA VAL A 13 8.26 -6.06 17.30
C VAL A 13 8.79 -4.74 16.75
N VAL A 14 9.48 -3.94 17.57
CA VAL A 14 10.02 -2.65 17.13
C VAL A 14 11.11 -2.82 16.06
N ILE A 15 11.91 -3.88 16.13
CA ILE A 15 12.95 -4.15 15.11
C ILE A 15 12.33 -4.51 13.76
N GLU A 16 11.26 -5.30 13.72
CA GLU A 16 10.59 -5.66 12.46
C GLU A 16 10.05 -4.43 11.71
N ASP A 17 9.42 -3.50 12.42
CA ASP A 17 8.91 -2.26 11.84
C ASP A 17 10.03 -1.35 11.28
N ILE A 18 11.19 -1.30 11.95
CA ILE A 18 12.33 -0.47 11.52
C ILE A 18 13.00 -1.01 10.25
N LEU A 19 12.99 -2.34 10.05
CA LEU A 19 13.58 -2.98 8.87
C LEU A 19 12.64 -2.97 7.65
N CYS A 20 11.36 -2.62 7.84
CA CYS A 20 10.42 -2.48 6.75
C CYS A 20 10.74 -1.21 5.93
N GLU A 21 11.03 -1.35 4.64
CA GLU A 21 11.16 -0.19 3.78
C GLU A 21 9.78 0.45 3.55
N ASN A 22 9.67 1.75 3.81
CA ASN A 22 8.40 2.49 3.65
C ASN A 22 7.86 2.35 2.21
N GLN A 23 6.57 2.01 2.11
CA GLN A 23 5.85 2.03 0.83
C GLN A 23 5.77 3.45 0.27
N TYR A 24 5.96 3.61 -1.05
CA TYR A 24 5.90 4.91 -1.71
C TYR A 24 5.35 4.83 -3.14
N PHE A 25 4.86 5.98 -3.65
CA PHE A 25 4.46 6.09 -5.05
C PHE A 25 5.70 6.27 -5.94
N ARG A 26 5.92 5.31 -6.85
CA ARG A 26 6.86 5.46 -7.97
C ARG A 26 6.22 6.28 -9.11
N VAL A 27 4.94 6.04 -9.35
CA VAL A 27 4.11 6.83 -10.28
C VAL A 27 2.83 7.19 -9.56
N ARG A 28 2.52 8.48 -9.49
CA ARG A 28 1.27 9.00 -8.96
C ARG A 28 0.27 9.18 -10.09
N PRO A 29 -1.02 8.89 -9.88
CA PRO A 29 -2.04 9.31 -10.82
C PRO A 29 -2.04 10.84 -10.93
N THR A 30 -2.27 11.32 -12.14
CA THR A 30 -2.39 12.74 -12.46
C THR A 30 -3.78 13.01 -13.02
N ASP A 31 -4.15 14.28 -13.06
CA ASP A 31 -5.39 14.71 -13.70
C ASP A 31 -5.39 14.34 -15.19
N GLN A 32 -6.54 13.92 -15.70
CA GLN A 32 -6.72 13.52 -17.10
C GLN A 32 -8.01 14.13 -17.64
N GLU A 33 -7.98 14.56 -18.90
CA GLU A 33 -9.15 14.96 -19.67
C GLU A 33 -9.41 13.92 -20.76
N SER A 34 -10.67 13.57 -20.98
CA SER A 34 -11.09 12.58 -21.97
C SER A 34 -12.42 12.98 -22.59
N LYS A 35 -12.72 12.45 -23.77
CA LYS A 35 -14.03 12.62 -24.40
C LYS A 35 -14.94 11.47 -24.01
N GLU A 36 -16.24 11.74 -24.06
CA GLU A 36 -17.24 10.70 -23.84
C GLU A 36 -17.06 9.56 -24.86
N GLY A 37 -17.03 8.33 -24.36
CA GLY A 37 -16.80 7.12 -25.16
C GLY A 37 -15.34 6.69 -25.26
N ASP A 38 -14.39 7.50 -24.78
CA ASP A 38 -12.98 7.13 -24.71
C ASP A 38 -12.67 6.35 -23.42
N ASP A 39 -11.74 5.40 -23.53
CA ASP A 39 -11.16 4.71 -22.39
C ASP A 39 -10.05 5.55 -21.75
N VAL A 40 -9.99 5.53 -20.41
CA VAL A 40 -9.04 6.32 -19.62
C VAL A 40 -8.34 5.41 -18.62
N GLU A 41 -7.01 5.51 -18.57
CA GLU A 41 -6.19 4.72 -17.64
C GLU A 41 -5.42 5.61 -16.67
N PHE A 42 -5.70 5.47 -15.37
CA PHE A 42 -4.96 6.14 -14.31
C PHE A 42 -3.77 5.28 -13.87
N GLN A 43 -2.58 5.65 -14.34
CA GLN A 43 -1.34 4.95 -13.99
C GLN A 43 -0.98 5.14 -12.50
N CYS A 44 -0.63 4.03 -11.85
CA CYS A 44 -0.17 4.04 -10.46
C CYS A 44 0.80 2.89 -10.22
N HIS A 45 2.00 3.21 -9.76
CA HIS A 45 3.03 2.23 -9.41
C HIS A 45 3.49 2.45 -7.98
N ILE A 46 3.51 1.37 -7.20
CA ILE A 46 3.90 1.39 -5.79
C ILE A 46 5.23 0.69 -5.62
N GLY A 47 6.21 1.41 -5.08
CA GLY A 47 7.48 0.84 -4.62
C GLY A 47 7.33 0.32 -3.20
N ASN A 48 8.06 -0.75 -2.89
CA ASN A 48 8.11 -1.37 -1.55
C ASN A 48 6.72 -1.63 -0.99
N ARG A 49 5.87 -2.29 -1.78
CA ARG A 49 4.47 -2.55 -1.42
C ARG A 49 4.39 -3.47 -0.19
N GLY A 50 4.28 -2.85 0.98
CA GLY A 50 4.08 -3.54 2.25
C GLY A 50 2.60 -3.69 2.65
N GLY A 51 1.70 -2.95 2.00
CA GLY A 51 0.27 -2.98 2.31
C GLY A 51 -0.63 -3.07 1.08
N ASP A 52 -1.93 -3.11 1.34
CA ASP A 52 -2.94 -3.07 0.29
C ASP A 52 -2.94 -1.70 -0.42
N VAL A 53 -3.20 -1.71 -1.73
CA VAL A 53 -3.32 -0.52 -2.56
C VAL A 53 -4.77 -0.41 -3.02
N GLN A 54 -5.33 0.79 -2.93
CA GLN A 54 -6.75 1.01 -3.21
C GLN A 54 -6.99 2.32 -3.96
N TRP A 55 -7.93 2.26 -4.90
CA TRP A 55 -8.47 3.43 -5.56
C TRP A 55 -9.69 3.94 -4.81
N SER A 56 -9.79 5.26 -4.72
CA SER A 56 -11.00 5.93 -4.27
C SER A 56 -11.46 6.93 -5.33
N LYS A 57 -12.77 7.17 -5.35
CA LYS A 57 -13.40 8.20 -6.16
C LYS A 57 -14.39 8.94 -5.27
N ASP A 58 -14.28 10.25 -5.22
CA ASP A 58 -15.16 11.13 -4.44
C ASP A 58 -15.30 10.73 -2.96
N GLY A 59 -14.21 10.22 -2.37
CA GLY A 59 -14.18 9.75 -0.98
C GLY A 59 -14.68 8.32 -0.76
N PHE A 60 -15.12 7.62 -1.81
CA PHE A 60 -15.57 6.22 -1.73
C PHE A 60 -14.54 5.25 -2.28
N LEU A 61 -14.36 4.12 -1.61
CA LEU A 61 -13.42 3.08 -1.99
C LEU A 61 -14.00 2.22 -3.12
N LEU A 62 -13.24 2.01 -4.19
CA LEU A 62 -13.69 1.24 -5.37
C LEU A 62 -13.58 -0.29 -5.20
N GLY A 63 -13.32 -0.75 -3.97
CA GLY A 63 -13.14 -2.16 -3.63
C GLY A 63 -11.69 -2.54 -3.35
N LYS A 64 -11.49 -3.70 -2.72
CA LYS A 64 -10.16 -4.22 -2.38
C LYS A 64 -9.67 -5.10 -3.52
N PHE A 65 -8.70 -4.60 -4.29
CA PHE A 65 -7.99 -5.43 -5.27
C PHE A 65 -6.93 -6.26 -4.56
N ILE A 66 -7.32 -7.45 -4.06
CA ILE A 66 -6.33 -8.46 -3.68
C ILE A 66 -5.74 -8.98 -4.99
N LEU A 67 -4.59 -8.43 -5.39
CA LEU A 67 -3.74 -9.11 -6.36
C LEU A 67 -3.20 -10.34 -5.62
N SER A 68 -3.88 -11.48 -5.76
CA SER A 68 -3.32 -12.79 -5.45
C SER A 68 -2.14 -13.00 -6.39
N GLY A 69 -0.96 -12.54 -5.96
CA GLY A 69 0.30 -12.89 -6.60
C GLY A 69 0.61 -14.34 -6.30
N THR A 70 0.07 -15.25 -7.10
CA THR A 70 0.65 -16.59 -7.31
C THR A 70 1.22 -16.61 -8.72
N GLY A 71 2.53 -16.41 -8.80
CA GLY A 71 3.39 -16.73 -9.93
C GLY A 71 4.68 -17.27 -9.36
#